data_AF-A0A6C8GLN8-F1
#
_entry.id   AF-A0A6C8GLN8-F1
#
_cell.length_a   1.000
_cell.length_b   1.000
_cell.length_c   1.000
_cell.angle_alpha   90.00
_cell.angle_beta   90.00
_cell.angle_gamma   90.00
#
_symmetry.space_group_name_H-M   'P 1'
#
loop_
_entity.id
_entity.type
_entity.pdbx_description
1 polymer ?
#
loop_
_entity_poly.entity_id
_entity_poly.type
_entity_poly.pdbx_seq_one_letter_code
_entity_poly.pdbx_strand_id
1 'polypeptide(L)'
;MKLKTNTRLLSGLQACLFCVTAFFALAAQSSTPWQEPDVSTAAINGTPPLADGVTIPVYQGSVQLRSDAANPVDYSAKPSQFSTSDVGSALR
;
A
#
# COMPACT_ATOMS: atom_id res chain seq x y z
N MET A 1 -21.50 32.05 -22.12
CA MET A 1 -22.34 30.96 -22.65
C MET A 1 -23.13 30.35 -21.49
N LYS A 2 -24.47 30.27 -21.56
CA LYS A 2 -25.28 29.63 -20.52
C LYS A 2 -25.39 28.14 -20.83
N LEU A 3 -24.90 27.30 -19.93
CA LEU A 3 -25.04 25.85 -20.02
C LEU A 3 -26.52 25.49 -19.86
N LYS A 4 -27.13 24.90 -20.89
CA LYS A 4 -28.52 24.43 -20.85
C LYS A 4 -28.55 23.13 -20.05
N THR A 5 -29.03 23.17 -18.81
CA THR A 5 -29.12 21.98 -17.95
C THR A 5 -30.12 20.99 -18.55
N ASN A 6 -29.64 19.82 -18.95
CA ASN A 6 -30.47 18.72 -19.41
C ASN A 6 -30.90 17.89 -18.20
N THR A 7 -32.13 18.12 -17.74
CA THR A 7 -32.67 17.53 -16.50
C THR A 7 -32.63 16.01 -16.49
N ARG A 8 -32.77 15.36 -17.67
CA ARG A 8 -32.69 13.89 -17.81
C ARG A 8 -31.28 13.36 -17.62
N LEU A 9 -30.29 14.06 -18.17
CA LEU A 9 -28.87 13.74 -17.95
C LEU A 9 -28.47 13.98 -16.49
N LEU A 10 -28.94 15.08 -15.90
CA LEU A 10 -28.66 15.41 -14.50
C LEU A 10 -29.27 14.37 -13.54
N SER A 11 -30.52 13.95 -13.77
CA SER A 11 -31.15 12.88 -12.99
C SER A 11 -30.45 11.53 -13.17
N GLY A 12 -29.98 11.22 -14.38
CA GLY A 12 -29.22 9.99 -14.64
C GLY A 12 -27.88 9.97 -13.92
N LEU A 13 -27.16 11.09 -13.91
CA LEU A 13 -25.90 11.25 -13.20
C LEU A 13 -26.09 11.13 -11.68
N GLN A 14 -27.15 11.74 -11.14
CA GLN A 14 -27.51 11.65 -9.72
C GLN A 14 -27.80 10.20 -9.30
N ALA A 15 -28.55 9.47 -10.12
CA ALA A 15 -28.84 8.05 -9.88
C ALA A 15 -27.56 7.19 -9.93
N CYS A 16 -26.68 7.42 -10.91
CA CYS A 16 -25.39 6.72 -10.99
C CYS A 16 -24.53 6.99 -9.77
N LEU A 17 -24.42 8.25 -9.35
CA LEU A 17 -23.64 8.62 -8.16
C LEU A 17 -24.15 7.89 -6.92
N PHE A 18 -25.47 7.83 -6.75
CA PHE A 18 -26.09 7.11 -5.64
C PHE A 18 -25.77 5.61 -5.67
N CYS A 19 -25.91 4.95 -6.82
CA CYS A 19 -25.57 3.53 -6.98
C CYS A 19 -24.10 3.24 -6.67
N VAL A 20 -23.18 4.07 -7.15
CA VAL A 20 -21.74 3.92 -6.91
C VAL A 20 -21.42 4.07 -5.42
N THR A 21 -21.99 5.08 -4.75
CA THR A 21 -21.79 5.26 -3.30
C THR A 21 -22.30 4.09 -2.47
N ALA A 22 -23.47 3.54 -2.83
CA ALA A 22 -24.03 2.37 -2.15
C ALA A 22 -23.16 1.11 -2.33
N PHE A 23 -22.59 0.93 -3.52
CA PHE A 23 -21.68 -0.19 -3.81
C PHE A 23 -20.40 -0.12 -2.96
N PHE A 24 -19.74 1.04 -2.90
CA PHE A 24 -18.54 1.21 -2.07
C PHE A 24 -18.84 1.08 -0.57
N ALA A 25 -20.00 1.56 -0.10
CA ALA A 25 -20.42 1.38 1.29
C ALA A 25 -20.64 -0.11 1.63
N LEU A 26 -21.21 -0.89 0.71
CA LEU A 26 -21.38 -2.33 0.89
C LEU A 26 -20.02 -3.06 0.84
N ALA A 27 -19.16 -2.69 -0.10
CA ALA A 27 -17.82 -3.26 -0.23
C ALA A 27 -16.98 -3.02 1.04
N ALA A 28 -17.02 -1.80 1.60
CA ALA A 28 -16.31 -1.44 2.84
C ALA A 28 -16.84 -2.18 4.08
N GLN A 29 -18.13 -2.54 4.11
CA GLN A 29 -18.71 -3.34 5.18
C GLN A 29 -18.37 -4.83 5.03
N SER A 30 -18.19 -5.30 3.80
CA SER A 30 -17.79 -6.69 3.50
C SER A 30 -16.28 -6.93 3.58
N SER A 31 -15.47 -5.88 3.48
CA SER A 31 -14.04 -5.99 3.70
C SER A 31 -13.80 -6.19 5.19
N THR A 32 -13.40 -7.39 5.58
CA THR A 32 -12.72 -7.58 6.85
C THR A 32 -11.52 -6.61 6.87
N PRO A 33 -11.36 -5.80 7.94
CA PRO A 33 -10.12 -5.06 8.14
C PRO A 33 -8.95 -6.03 7.99
N TRP A 34 -7.81 -5.55 7.48
CA TRP A 34 -6.55 -6.28 7.61
C TRP A 34 -6.46 -6.78 9.05
N GLN A 35 -6.65 -8.08 9.25
CA GLN A 35 -6.56 -8.66 10.58
C GLN A 35 -5.08 -8.75 10.89
N GLU A 36 -4.66 -8.04 11.93
CA GLU A 36 -3.45 -8.43 12.64
C GLU A 36 -3.65 -9.91 13.03
N PRO A 37 -2.78 -10.84 12.63
CA PRO A 37 -2.94 -12.23 12.98
C PRO A 37 -3.07 -12.39 14.50
N ASP A 38 -4.17 -12.96 14.97
CA ASP A 38 -4.42 -13.20 16.42
C ASP A 38 -3.35 -14.12 17.04
N VAL A 39 -2.58 -14.81 16.20
CA VAL A 39 -1.45 -15.65 16.58
C VAL A 39 -0.22 -15.18 15.83
N SER A 40 0.85 -14.89 16.58
CA SER A 40 2.18 -14.67 16.00
C SER A 40 2.58 -15.89 15.17
N THR A 41 2.56 -15.75 13.85
CA THR A 41 3.08 -16.75 12.90
C THR A 41 4.58 -16.97 13.05
N ALA A 42 5.25 -16.13 13.83
CA ALA A 42 6.66 -16.23 14.17
C ALA A 42 6.93 -16.93 15.52
N ALA A 43 5.89 -17.36 16.26
CA ALA A 43 6.09 -18.03 17.54
C ALA A 43 6.78 -19.39 17.37
N ILE A 44 7.94 -19.57 18.00
CA ILE A 44 8.62 -20.87 18.13
C ILE A 44 8.29 -21.41 19.52
N ASN A 45 7.72 -22.61 19.60
CA ASN A 45 7.31 -23.25 20.86
C ASN A 45 6.36 -22.39 21.73
N GLY A 46 5.46 -21.61 21.12
CA GLY A 46 4.50 -20.78 21.87
C GLY A 46 5.10 -19.54 22.54
N THR A 47 6.39 -19.27 22.34
CA THR A 47 7.02 -18.02 22.75
C THR A 47 7.00 -17.07 21.56
N PRO A 48 6.25 -15.95 21.61
CA PRO A 48 6.38 -14.90 20.61
C PRO A 48 7.83 -14.40 20.62
N PRO A 49 8.52 -14.35 19.47
CA PRO A 49 9.85 -13.78 19.44
C PRO A 49 9.77 -12.31 19.87
N LEU A 50 10.61 -11.92 20.83
CA LEU A 50 10.83 -10.50 21.08
C LEU A 50 11.49 -9.95 19.82
N ALA A 51 10.85 -8.96 19.20
CA ALA A 51 11.46 -8.22 18.11
C ALA A 51 12.58 -7.34 18.71
N ASP A 52 13.72 -7.95 19.02
CA ASP A 52 14.99 -7.22 19.09
C ASP A 52 15.12 -6.56 17.71
N GLY A 53 14.99 -5.23 17.69
CA GLY A 53 14.54 -4.46 16.52
C GLY A 53 15.01 -4.97 15.16
N VAL A 54 14.12 -4.89 14.17
CA VAL A 54 14.46 -5.22 12.78
C VAL A 54 15.67 -4.41 12.37
N THR A 55 16.82 -5.09 12.25
CA THR A 55 17.95 -4.54 11.52
C THR A 55 17.54 -4.60 10.06
N ILE A 56 17.05 -3.48 9.53
CA ILE A 56 16.84 -3.31 8.09
C ILE A 56 18.25 -3.33 7.48
N PRO A 57 18.67 -4.36 6.73
CA PRO A 57 19.94 -4.29 6.04
C PRO A 57 19.89 -3.12 5.06
N VAL A 58 20.72 -2.10 5.29
CA VAL A 58 20.93 -1.03 4.33
C VAL A 58 21.85 -1.61 3.25
N TYR A 59 21.24 -2.04 2.14
CA TYR A 59 22.01 -2.51 0.99
C TYR A 59 22.85 -1.35 0.43
N GLN A 60 23.98 -1.67 -0.19
CA GLN A 60 24.85 -0.66 -0.78
C GLN A 60 24.05 0.20 -1.78
N GLY A 61 23.92 1.50 -1.50
CA GLY A 61 23.10 2.44 -2.29
C GLY A 61 21.71 2.75 -1.69
N SER A 62 21.32 2.12 -0.59
CA SER A 62 20.11 2.48 0.17
C SER A 62 20.36 3.71 1.05
N VAL A 63 19.31 4.52 1.25
CA VAL A 63 19.30 5.67 2.16
C VAL A 63 18.25 5.42 3.24
N GLN A 64 18.65 5.54 4.51
CA GLN A 64 17.72 5.43 5.62
C GLN A 64 16.85 6.69 5.71
N LEU A 65 15.55 6.52 5.56
CA LEU A 65 14.57 7.60 5.62
C LEU A 65 14.25 7.95 7.08
N ARG A 66 13.90 9.22 7.34
CA ARG A 66 13.54 9.66 8.70
C ARG A 66 12.07 9.38 8.98
N SER A 67 11.78 8.80 10.13
CA SER A 67 10.40 8.41 10.51
C SER A 67 9.55 9.59 10.99
N ASP A 68 10.17 10.71 11.35
CA ASP A 68 9.56 11.91 11.95
C ASP A 68 9.30 13.02 10.91
N ALA A 69 9.50 12.75 9.62
CA ALA A 69 9.24 13.70 8.55
C ALA A 69 8.87 13.05 7.22
N ALA A 70 8.28 13.85 6.33
CA ALA A 70 8.08 13.48 4.94
C ALA A 70 9.44 13.39 4.23
N ASN A 71 9.68 12.28 3.54
CA ASN A 71 10.89 12.05 2.77
C ASN A 71 10.56 12.11 1.28
N PRO A 72 11.19 13.01 0.49
CA PRO A 72 11.04 12.99 -0.96
C PRO A 72 11.73 11.75 -1.53
N VAL A 73 10.97 10.91 -2.23
CA VAL A 73 11.47 9.71 -2.90
C VAL A 73 11.22 9.86 -4.39
N ASP A 74 12.29 9.89 -5.18
CA ASP A 74 12.19 9.95 -6.64
C ASP A 74 11.80 8.56 -7.18
N TYR A 75 10.58 8.43 -7.67
CA TYR A 75 10.06 7.19 -8.28
C TYR A 75 10.51 7.03 -9.75
N SER A 76 11.81 7.17 -10.02
CA SER A 76 12.37 7.07 -11.38
C SER A 76 12.78 5.65 -11.76
N ALA A 77 12.80 4.71 -10.81
CA ALA A 77 13.21 3.34 -11.05
C ALA A 77 12.16 2.59 -11.89
N LYS A 78 12.56 2.16 -13.09
CA LYS A 78 11.74 1.32 -13.97
C LYS A 78 11.87 -0.15 -13.57
N PRO A 79 10.83 -0.99 -13.78
CA PRO A 79 10.92 -2.43 -13.54
C PRO A 79 12.13 -3.13 -14.19
N SER A 80 12.60 -2.61 -15.33
CA SER A 80 13.79 -3.12 -16.03
C SER A 80 15.13 -2.78 -15.36
N GLN A 81 15.14 -1.91 -14.34
CA GLN A 81 16.34 -1.51 -13.61
C GLN A 81 16.57 -2.33 -12.34
N PHE A 82 15.64 -3.22 -11.98
CA PHE A 82 15.86 -4.20 -10.92
C PHE A 82 16.62 -5.40 -11.49
N SER A 83 17.74 -5.75 -10.86
CA SER A 83 18.53 -6.94 -11.18
C SER A 83 18.48 -7.90 -9.99
N THR A 84 18.28 -9.18 -10.24
CA THR A 84 18.38 -10.26 -9.23
C THR A 84 19.78 -10.89 -9.22
N SER A 85 20.76 -10.26 -9.86
CA SER A 85 22.10 -10.82 -9.99
C SER A 85 22.89 -10.65 -8.70
N ASP A 86 23.21 -11.77 -8.04
CA ASP A 86 23.99 -11.84 -6.81
C ASP A 86 25.52 -11.95 -7.05
N VAL A 87 25.97 -11.60 -8.25
CA VAL A 87 27.39 -11.69 -8.65
C VAL A 87 28.32 -10.81 -7.80
N GLY A 88 27.77 -9.89 -7.00
CA GLY A 88 28.51 -9.04 -6.07
C GLY A 88 28.62 -9.59 -4.63
N SER A 89 27.73 -10.48 -4.18
CA SER A 89 27.79 -10.99 -2.78
C SER A 89 28.62 -12.27 -2.63
N ALA A 90 28.92 -12.96 -3.73
CA ALA A 90 29.71 -14.20 -3.72
C ALA A 90 31.25 -13.99 -3.66
N LEU A 91 31.72 -12.73 -3.54
CA LEU A 91 33.16 -12.40 -3.51
C LEU A 91 33.56 -11.53 -2.31
N ARG A 92 33.17 -11.91 -1.10
CA ARG A 92 33.91 -11.46 0.09
C ARG A 92 33.90 -12.44 1.24
#